data_AF-A0A149QDG2-F1
#
_entry.id   AF-A0A149QDG2-F1
#
_cell.length_a   1.000
_cell.length_b   1.000
_cell.length_c   1.000
_cell.angle_alpha   90.00
_cell.angle_beta   90.00
_cell.angle_gamma   90.00
#
_symmetry.space_group_name_H-M   'P 1'
#
loop_
_entity.id
_entity.type
_entity.pdbx_description
1 polymer ?
#
loop_
_entity_poly.entity_id
_entity_poly.type
_entity_poly.pdbx_seq_one_letter_code
_entity_poly.pdbx_strand_id
1 'polypeptide(L)'
;MADIYQDMVQPRGAAYSSDRIKPWSHYREPIDQSDGRLHGNSRRWGDATPEVQSRVIDTIIESAREKGLTPRETAHVLAIARVESGFNPDAAAGTTSASGLGQFIDKTGNHYHLNNRNRFDVGAQSDALVDHYIDNRTLAHKRGQGEEYIYKYHHDGPTRDYGGLALSEKKVMPYVDKYERFVEQRLGLTHGQSQGSHAAPAVAAATHAQAKPAAVHAEGQTRTFEQTMQVMLPPQNGVKPHITGEFGEHRAHKPHGGTDFNYVGGQHGRNLQHPTVNAPISGTVTFVGGDYGTVKIRDAQGNSHEILHLQSTQVKEGQPIKAGEPIGTMGGRGPGGAGQYAQHVHYQLKDPHGKLISPQDFWDHGKLKETSKGGHSHDADHNGVLRQGAKGEEVTALQKELNRLGVRDGQGNPLSEDGKFGANTRDALIAYQKQHGLSADGVAGPATLGKLAEGRSHAEAAPKGPQLGDKAHPDTPLHNAIRSHMPGMICNEMSAHVTAQAKAAGIDSPEKLQGVTVQDGKAFVVGTVPGFRTAVDMTQTAPSLQETSAAMLAKHEPSQQHVQDEQQRVAMGR
;
A
#
# COMPACT_ATOMS: atom_id res chain seq x y z
N MET A 1 19.93 6.04 31.37
CA MET A 1 18.80 6.98 31.26
C MET A 1 17.53 6.18 31.47
N ALA A 2 16.60 6.65 32.30
CA ALA A 2 15.33 5.97 32.52
C ALA A 2 14.60 5.80 31.19
N ASP A 3 14.07 4.61 30.93
CA ASP A 3 13.21 4.35 29.79
C ASP A 3 11.93 5.19 29.96
N ILE A 4 11.84 6.31 29.25
CA ILE A 4 10.72 7.25 29.36
C ILE A 4 9.37 6.61 29.02
N TYR A 5 9.37 5.44 28.37
CA TYR A 5 8.18 4.67 28.02
C TYR A 5 7.73 3.72 29.14
N GLN A 6 8.58 3.45 30.14
CA GLN A 6 8.29 2.50 31.23
C GLN A 6 6.93 2.80 31.91
N ASP A 7 6.61 4.08 31.99
CA ASP A 7 5.44 4.64 32.63
C ASP A 7 4.19 4.74 31.74
N MET A 8 4.35 4.37 30.46
CA MET A 8 3.31 4.35 29.43
C MET A 8 2.92 2.94 29.00
N VAL A 9 3.84 1.97 29.05
CA VAL A 9 3.57 0.58 28.68
C VAL A 9 2.45 0.01 29.56
N GLN A 10 1.46 -0.58 28.93
CA GLN A 10 0.32 -1.20 29.58
C GLN A 10 0.50 -2.72 29.66
N PRO A 11 0.10 -3.33 30.79
CA PRO A 11 0.09 -4.78 30.90
C PRO A 11 -1.05 -5.39 30.08
N ARG A 12 -0.95 -6.69 29.82
CA ARG A 12 -2.02 -7.47 29.24
C ARG A 12 -3.31 -7.39 30.07
N GLY A 13 -4.40 -6.96 29.44
CA GLY A 13 -5.73 -6.88 30.03
C GLY A 13 -6.49 -8.22 30.06
N ALA A 14 -7.68 -8.20 30.67
CA ALA A 14 -8.56 -9.36 30.77
C ALA A 14 -9.09 -9.81 29.40
N ALA A 15 -9.33 -11.13 29.27
CA ALA A 15 -9.95 -11.71 28.09
C ALA A 15 -11.47 -11.56 28.12
N TYR A 16 -12.10 -11.52 26.94
CA TYR A 16 -13.54 -11.78 26.85
C TYR A 16 -13.81 -13.27 27.06
N SER A 17 -14.85 -13.58 27.82
CA SER A 17 -15.35 -14.95 27.91
C SER A 17 -15.93 -15.38 26.55
N SER A 18 -15.68 -16.63 26.16
CA SER A 18 -15.95 -17.12 24.81
C SER A 18 -17.42 -17.02 24.38
N ASP A 19 -18.35 -17.15 25.32
CA ASP A 19 -19.80 -17.00 25.19
C ASP A 19 -20.26 -15.56 24.91
N ARG A 20 -19.42 -14.57 25.26
CA ARG A 20 -19.72 -13.14 25.04
C ARG A 20 -19.19 -12.62 23.71
N ILE A 21 -18.36 -13.38 23.01
CA ILE A 21 -17.77 -12.98 21.74
C ILE A 21 -18.82 -13.15 20.63
N LYS A 22 -19.18 -12.04 19.99
CA LYS A 22 -20.16 -12.03 18.90
C LYS A 22 -19.50 -12.47 17.58
N PRO A 23 -20.22 -13.17 16.68
CA PRO A 23 -19.64 -13.65 15.42
C PRO A 23 -19.12 -12.54 14.49
N TRP A 24 -19.73 -11.36 14.54
CA TRP A 24 -19.35 -10.19 13.73
C TRP A 24 -18.24 -9.34 14.37
N SER A 25 -17.71 -9.73 15.52
CA SER A 25 -16.58 -9.06 16.15
C SER A 25 -15.27 -9.49 15.49
N HIS A 26 -14.33 -8.55 15.37
CA HIS A 26 -12.97 -8.82 14.90
C HIS A 26 -12.09 -9.58 15.93
N TYR A 27 -12.64 -9.92 17.10
CA TYR A 27 -11.89 -10.58 18.18
C TYR A 27 -11.37 -11.98 17.81
N ARG A 28 -12.00 -12.65 16.83
CA ARG A 28 -11.58 -13.97 16.36
C ARG A 28 -10.77 -13.92 15.07
N GLU A 29 -10.54 -12.72 14.51
CA GLU A 29 -9.75 -12.59 13.29
C GLU A 29 -8.29 -12.94 13.57
N PRO A 30 -7.64 -13.70 12.67
CA PRO A 30 -6.23 -14.01 12.80
C PRO A 30 -5.42 -12.73 12.83
N ILE A 31 -4.37 -12.70 13.66
CA ILE A 31 -3.42 -11.59 13.68
C ILE A 31 -2.46 -11.83 12.54
N ASP A 32 -2.31 -10.83 11.68
CA ASP A 32 -1.29 -10.85 10.64
C ASP A 32 0.10 -10.72 11.28
N GLN A 33 0.90 -11.78 11.16
CA GLN A 33 2.27 -11.86 11.67
C GLN A 33 3.29 -11.74 10.52
N SER A 34 2.90 -11.16 9.39
CA SER A 34 3.81 -10.89 8.28
C SER A 34 5.02 -10.09 8.74
N ASP A 35 6.18 -10.46 8.19
CA ASP A 35 7.46 -9.87 8.57
C ASP A 35 7.44 -8.34 8.39
N GLY A 36 7.71 -7.62 9.48
CA GLY A 36 7.80 -6.16 9.50
C GLY A 36 6.53 -5.42 9.95
N ARG A 37 5.39 -6.11 10.10
CA ARG A 37 4.17 -5.51 10.67
C ARG A 37 4.27 -5.38 12.20
N LEU A 38 3.97 -4.20 12.74
CA LEU A 38 3.79 -4.03 14.19
C LEU A 38 2.45 -4.68 14.61
N HIS A 39 2.52 -5.71 15.44
CA HIS A 39 1.35 -6.48 15.85
C HIS A 39 1.34 -6.77 17.36
N GLY A 40 0.14 -6.97 17.90
CA GLY A 40 -0.06 -7.48 19.25
C GLY A 40 0.18 -8.99 19.33
N ASN A 41 0.31 -9.50 20.55
CA ASN A 41 0.33 -10.94 20.84
C ASN A 41 -1.08 -11.54 20.83
N SER A 42 -2.11 -10.73 21.04
CA SER A 42 -3.51 -11.13 20.90
C SER A 42 -4.43 -9.93 20.63
N ARG A 43 -5.74 -10.17 20.50
CA ARG A 43 -6.77 -9.14 20.38
C ARG A 43 -7.09 -8.41 21.70
N ARG A 44 -6.39 -8.72 22.79
CA ARG A 44 -6.67 -8.17 24.12
C ARG A 44 -6.02 -6.81 24.31
N TRP A 45 -6.71 -5.93 25.02
CA TRP A 45 -6.16 -4.66 25.49
C TRP A 45 -4.77 -4.85 26.12
N GLY A 46 -3.80 -4.02 25.74
CA GLY A 46 -2.43 -4.02 26.28
C GLY A 46 -1.57 -5.25 25.95
N ASP A 47 -2.08 -6.23 25.20
CA ASP A 47 -1.35 -7.47 24.89
C ASP A 47 -0.44 -7.31 23.67
N ALA A 48 0.53 -6.43 23.79
CA ALA A 48 1.62 -6.19 22.84
C ALA A 48 2.94 -6.00 23.61
N THR A 49 4.09 -6.29 23.01
CA THR A 49 5.37 -6.13 23.71
C THR A 49 5.65 -4.66 24.05
N PRO A 50 6.47 -4.35 25.07
CA PRO A 50 6.86 -2.98 25.38
C PRO A 50 7.44 -2.23 24.18
N GLU A 51 8.19 -2.91 23.31
CA GLU A 51 8.77 -2.35 22.10
C GLU A 51 7.68 -1.99 21.08
N VAL A 52 6.69 -2.86 20.87
CA VAL A 52 5.56 -2.58 19.97
C VAL A 52 4.74 -1.42 20.51
N GLN A 53 4.40 -1.41 21.80
CA GLN A 53 3.65 -0.31 22.42
C GLN A 53 4.40 1.03 22.30
N SER A 54 5.72 1.02 22.51
CA SER A 54 6.56 2.21 22.37
C SER A 54 6.55 2.72 20.92
N ARG A 55 6.64 1.83 19.92
CA ARG A 55 6.57 2.20 18.51
C ARG A 55 5.18 2.70 18.09
N VAL A 56 4.12 2.18 18.69
CA VAL A 56 2.75 2.69 18.50
C VAL A 56 2.57 4.09 19.08
N ILE A 57 2.98 4.31 20.34
CA ILE A 57 2.99 5.63 20.99
C ILE A 57 3.72 6.64 20.10
N ASP A 58 4.83 6.18 19.53
CA ASP A 58 5.67 6.96 18.67
C ASP A 58 5.04 7.37 17.34
N THR A 59 4.30 6.47 16.70
CA THR A 59 3.51 6.75 15.49
C THR A 59 2.34 7.69 15.78
N ILE A 60 1.67 7.56 16.93
CA ILE A 60 0.60 8.49 17.34
C ILE A 60 1.15 9.91 17.53
N ILE A 61 2.30 10.07 18.18
CA ILE A 61 2.95 11.38 18.35
C ILE A 61 3.33 12.00 17.00
N GLU A 62 3.79 11.18 16.07
CA GLU A 62 4.17 11.63 14.72
C GLU A 62 2.95 12.12 13.94
N SER A 63 1.89 11.30 13.84
CA SER A 63 0.62 11.68 13.21
C SER A 63 0.00 12.94 13.83
N ALA A 64 0.01 13.06 15.16
CA ALA A 64 -0.48 14.24 15.88
C ALA A 64 0.33 15.49 15.52
N ARG A 65 1.66 15.40 15.49
CA ARG A 65 2.54 16.51 15.14
C ARG A 65 2.29 17.02 13.72
N GLU A 66 2.02 16.12 12.78
CA GLU A 66 1.84 16.45 11.37
C GLU A 66 0.52 17.15 11.09
N LYS A 67 -0.49 16.81 11.89
CA LYS A 67 -1.77 17.51 11.94
C LYS A 67 -1.70 18.78 12.80
N GLY A 68 -0.50 19.14 13.31
CA GLY A 68 -0.25 20.38 14.04
C GLY A 68 -0.79 20.40 15.47
N LEU A 69 -1.00 19.24 16.10
CA LEU A 69 -1.45 19.17 17.49
C LEU A 69 -0.34 19.65 18.45
N THR A 70 -0.76 20.35 19.49
CA THR A 70 0.10 20.72 20.61
C THR A 70 0.50 19.50 21.45
N PRO A 71 1.50 19.61 22.34
CA PRO A 71 1.84 18.53 23.28
C PRO A 71 0.65 18.07 24.13
N ARG A 72 -0.17 19.02 24.62
CA ARG A 72 -1.38 18.73 25.40
C ARG A 72 -2.44 17.96 24.60
N GLU A 73 -2.64 18.33 23.35
CA GLU A 73 -3.58 17.64 22.46
C GLU A 73 -3.09 16.25 22.11
N THR A 74 -1.80 16.11 21.80
CA THR A 74 -1.15 14.81 21.58
C THR A 74 -1.28 13.91 22.82
N ALA A 75 -1.12 14.47 24.02
CA ALA A 75 -1.30 13.76 25.28
C ALA A 75 -2.73 13.22 25.46
N HIS A 76 -3.74 13.95 25.00
CA HIS A 76 -5.11 13.44 24.97
C HIS A 76 -5.24 12.25 24.02
N VAL A 77 -4.72 12.33 22.79
CA VAL A 77 -4.77 11.22 21.83
C VAL A 77 -4.13 9.96 22.43
N LEU A 78 -2.96 10.10 23.08
CA LEU A 78 -2.28 9.01 23.78
C LEU A 78 -3.10 8.47 24.96
N ALA A 79 -3.76 9.32 25.72
CA ALA A 79 -4.62 8.90 26.83
C ALA A 79 -5.86 8.14 26.32
N ILE A 80 -6.42 8.53 25.18
CA ILE A 80 -7.51 7.79 24.51
C ILE A 80 -7.00 6.43 24.04
N ALA A 81 -5.89 6.36 23.29
CA ALA A 81 -5.31 5.10 22.83
C ALA A 81 -4.99 4.15 23.98
N ARG A 82 -4.49 4.69 25.10
CA ARG A 82 -4.27 3.94 26.35
C ARG A 82 -5.56 3.32 26.85
N VAL A 83 -6.66 4.09 26.95
CA VAL A 83 -7.94 3.57 27.46
C VAL A 83 -8.54 2.55 26.51
N GLU A 84 -8.51 2.80 25.20
CA GLU A 84 -9.20 2.00 24.20
C GLU A 84 -8.47 0.69 23.88
N SER A 85 -7.15 0.73 23.72
CA SER A 85 -6.38 -0.42 23.23
C SER A 85 -5.21 -0.83 24.14
N GLY A 86 -4.81 0.03 25.07
CA GLY A 86 -3.58 -0.17 25.84
C GLY A 86 -2.36 -0.15 24.92
N PHE A 87 -2.42 0.62 23.84
CA PHE A 87 -1.41 0.68 22.78
C PHE A 87 -1.18 -0.65 22.03
N ASN A 88 -2.14 -1.59 22.09
CA ASN A 88 -2.11 -2.77 21.23
C ASN A 88 -2.79 -2.47 19.88
N PRO A 89 -2.05 -2.47 18.76
CA PRO A 89 -2.61 -2.14 17.44
C PRO A 89 -3.59 -3.19 16.91
N ASP A 90 -3.62 -4.39 17.53
CA ASP A 90 -4.54 -5.48 17.19
C ASP A 90 -5.70 -5.62 18.17
N ALA A 91 -5.85 -4.72 19.15
CA ALA A 91 -6.93 -4.79 20.14
C ALA A 91 -8.30 -4.83 19.45
N ALA A 92 -9.19 -5.70 19.92
CA ALA A 92 -10.57 -5.74 19.45
C ALA A 92 -11.53 -6.01 20.61
N ALA A 93 -12.75 -5.50 20.50
CA ALA A 93 -13.81 -5.79 21.46
C ALA A 93 -14.53 -7.07 21.07
N GLY A 94 -14.79 -7.97 22.02
CA GLY A 94 -15.55 -9.20 21.75
C GLY A 94 -17.03 -8.97 21.46
N THR A 95 -17.61 -7.85 21.89
CA THR A 95 -19.06 -7.61 21.88
C THR A 95 -19.55 -6.69 20.75
N THR A 96 -18.63 -6.03 20.05
CA THR A 96 -18.90 -5.07 18.97
C THR A 96 -17.88 -5.27 17.84
N SER A 97 -17.98 -4.52 16.74
CA SER A 97 -16.92 -4.45 15.72
C SER A 97 -15.84 -3.41 16.06
N ALA A 98 -15.78 -2.95 17.30
CA ALA A 98 -14.74 -2.02 17.74
C ALA A 98 -13.36 -2.69 17.65
N SER A 99 -12.42 -2.03 16.97
CA SER A 99 -11.08 -2.55 16.73
C SER A 99 -10.02 -1.45 16.66
N GLY A 100 -8.78 -1.84 16.90
CA GLY A 100 -7.61 -0.99 16.75
C GLY A 100 -7.38 0.00 17.89
N LEU A 101 -6.44 0.92 17.66
CA LEU A 101 -5.93 1.88 18.66
C LEU A 101 -7.04 2.75 19.28
N GLY A 102 -8.03 3.13 18.47
CA GLY A 102 -9.19 3.92 18.87
C GLY A 102 -10.45 3.11 19.16
N GLN A 103 -10.42 1.78 19.05
CA GLN A 103 -11.61 0.91 19.14
C GLN A 103 -12.76 1.39 18.22
N PHE A 104 -12.44 1.67 16.97
CA PHE A 104 -13.40 2.10 15.97
C PHE A 104 -14.34 0.96 15.59
N ILE A 105 -15.64 1.17 15.69
CA ILE A 105 -16.63 0.32 15.01
C ILE A 105 -16.53 0.56 13.50
N ASP A 106 -16.84 -0.45 12.68
CA ASP A 106 -16.65 -0.40 11.22
C ASP A 106 -17.18 0.88 10.55
N LYS A 107 -18.38 1.31 10.94
CA LYS A 107 -18.99 2.52 10.37
C LYS A 107 -18.15 3.77 10.63
N THR A 108 -17.68 3.94 11.87
CA THR A 108 -16.85 5.09 12.24
C THR A 108 -15.45 4.94 11.65
N GLY A 109 -14.87 3.74 11.68
CA GLY A 109 -13.58 3.47 11.06
C GLY A 109 -13.56 3.81 9.56
N ASN A 110 -14.59 3.41 8.81
CA ASN A 110 -14.73 3.73 7.39
C ASN A 110 -14.77 5.25 7.13
N HIS A 111 -15.36 6.03 8.04
CA HIS A 111 -15.38 7.49 7.94
C HIS A 111 -13.95 8.07 8.00
N TYR A 112 -13.08 7.45 8.79
CA TYR A 112 -11.66 7.78 8.93
C TYR A 112 -10.76 6.82 8.13
N HIS A 113 -11.25 6.32 6.99
CA HIS A 113 -10.48 5.54 6.01
C HIS A 113 -9.96 4.15 6.48
N LEU A 114 -10.43 3.65 7.62
CA LEU A 114 -10.19 2.27 8.05
C LEU A 114 -11.19 1.32 7.41
N ASN A 115 -10.71 0.16 6.95
CA ASN A 115 -11.51 -0.88 6.31
C ASN A 115 -10.90 -2.27 6.58
N ASN A 116 -11.46 -3.32 5.97
CA ASN A 116 -11.02 -4.70 6.16
C ASN A 116 -9.53 -4.97 5.87
N ARG A 117 -8.86 -4.13 5.07
CA ARG A 117 -7.45 -4.32 4.69
C ARG A 117 -6.46 -3.60 5.63
N ASN A 118 -6.85 -2.48 6.24
CA ASN A 118 -5.94 -1.60 6.97
C ASN A 118 -6.37 -1.29 8.42
N ARG A 119 -7.49 -1.84 8.91
CA ARG A 119 -7.99 -1.57 10.28
C ARG A 119 -6.98 -1.88 11.39
N PHE A 120 -6.00 -2.73 11.12
CA PHE A 120 -4.92 -3.06 12.05
C PHE A 120 -3.53 -2.57 11.58
N ASP A 121 -3.46 -1.68 10.59
CA ASP A 121 -2.23 -0.97 10.22
C ASP A 121 -1.98 0.18 11.21
N VAL A 122 -0.78 0.29 11.76
CA VAL A 122 -0.49 1.24 12.85
C VAL A 122 -0.56 2.70 12.38
N GLY A 123 -0.10 2.97 11.15
CA GLY A 123 -0.16 4.32 10.56
C GLY A 123 -1.59 4.75 10.33
N ALA A 124 -2.35 3.94 9.58
CA ALA A 124 -3.75 4.24 9.26
C ALA A 124 -4.61 4.45 10.51
N GLN A 125 -4.43 3.62 11.55
CA GLN A 125 -5.16 3.78 12.81
C GLN A 125 -4.75 4.99 13.62
N SER A 126 -3.46 5.37 13.57
CA SER A 126 -2.97 6.57 14.26
C SER A 126 -3.55 7.83 13.61
N ASP A 127 -3.54 7.90 12.28
CA ASP A 127 -4.17 8.99 11.52
C ASP A 127 -5.67 9.08 11.79
N ALA A 128 -6.36 7.93 11.76
CA ALA A 128 -7.79 7.88 12.06
C ALA A 128 -8.09 8.35 13.50
N LEU A 129 -7.26 7.98 14.47
CA LEU A 129 -7.42 8.40 15.86
C LEU A 129 -7.17 9.90 16.05
N VAL A 130 -6.16 10.46 15.39
CA VAL A 130 -5.86 11.90 15.43
C VAL A 130 -6.97 12.71 14.74
N ASP A 131 -7.42 12.29 13.56
CA ASP A 131 -8.51 12.97 12.84
C ASP A 131 -9.83 12.92 13.63
N HIS A 132 -10.17 11.77 14.22
CA HIS A 132 -11.33 11.65 15.10
C HIS A 132 -11.21 12.52 16.36
N TYR A 133 -10.02 12.63 16.94
CA TYR A 133 -9.77 13.55 18.06
C TYR A 133 -10.01 15.01 17.65
N ILE A 134 -9.50 15.43 16.49
CA ILE A 134 -9.66 16.80 15.97
C ILE A 134 -11.14 17.16 15.81
N ASP A 135 -11.94 16.25 15.24
CA ASP A 135 -13.39 16.44 15.07
C ASP A 135 -14.10 16.58 16.42
N ASN A 136 -13.77 15.70 17.37
CA ASN A 136 -14.38 15.70 18.70
C ASN A 136 -13.97 16.92 19.54
N ARG A 137 -12.72 17.37 19.45
CA ARG A 137 -12.22 18.63 20.03
C ARG A 137 -12.97 19.82 19.45
N THR A 138 -13.12 19.86 18.13
CA THR A 138 -13.84 20.93 17.44
C THR A 138 -15.30 20.99 17.88
N LEU A 139 -15.94 19.82 18.03
CA LEU A 139 -17.30 19.72 18.53
C LEU A 139 -17.45 20.19 19.99
N ALA A 140 -16.57 19.77 20.89
CA ALA A 140 -16.57 20.19 22.29
C ALA A 140 -16.40 21.72 22.41
N HIS A 141 -15.43 22.28 21.69
CA HIS A 141 -15.20 23.72 21.64
C HIS A 141 -16.43 24.48 21.10
N LYS A 142 -17.02 24.01 19.99
CA LYS A 142 -18.25 24.61 19.42
C LYS A 142 -19.43 24.61 20.40
N ARG A 143 -19.45 23.67 21.35
CA ARG A 143 -20.49 23.55 22.38
C ARG A 143 -20.12 24.24 23.70
N GLY A 144 -18.97 24.92 23.78
CA GLY A 144 -18.50 25.57 24.99
C GLY A 144 -18.17 24.60 26.13
N GLN A 145 -17.72 23.39 25.78
CA GLN A 145 -17.43 22.31 26.72
C GLN A 145 -15.92 22.10 26.89
N GLY A 146 -15.52 21.60 28.05
CA GLY A 146 -14.12 21.32 28.38
C GLY A 146 -13.54 20.11 27.64
N GLU A 147 -12.23 19.90 27.83
CA GLU A 147 -11.46 18.83 27.19
C GLU A 147 -11.97 17.44 27.57
N GLU A 148 -12.60 17.28 28.73
CA GLU A 148 -13.22 16.04 29.18
C GLU A 148 -14.32 15.54 28.24
N TYR A 149 -14.96 16.44 27.48
CA TYR A 149 -15.98 16.08 26.51
C TYR A 149 -15.41 15.45 25.24
N ILE A 150 -14.11 15.57 24.96
CA ILE A 150 -13.50 15.02 23.75
C ILE A 150 -13.61 13.50 23.76
N TYR A 151 -13.23 12.87 24.86
CA TYR A 151 -13.39 11.42 25.02
C TYR A 151 -14.86 11.02 25.18
N LYS A 152 -15.69 11.85 25.81
CA LYS A 152 -17.14 11.62 25.83
C LYS A 152 -17.67 11.45 24.41
N TYR A 153 -17.24 12.29 23.46
CA TYR A 153 -17.66 12.20 22.07
C TYR A 153 -17.03 11.02 21.34
N HIS A 154 -15.77 10.70 21.63
CA HIS A 154 -15.15 9.48 21.12
C HIS A 154 -15.94 8.23 21.49
N HIS A 155 -16.36 8.13 22.76
CA HIS A 155 -17.02 6.95 23.31
C HIS A 155 -18.52 6.89 23.00
N ASP A 156 -19.27 7.97 23.25
CA ASP A 156 -20.73 7.98 23.14
C ASP A 156 -21.23 8.48 21.77
N GLY A 157 -20.39 9.23 21.07
CA GLY A 157 -20.81 10.08 19.96
C GLY A 157 -21.49 11.38 20.41
N PRO A 158 -21.87 12.23 19.43
CA PRO A 158 -22.30 13.61 19.67
C PRO A 158 -23.65 13.75 20.38
N THR A 159 -24.50 12.73 20.31
CA THR A 159 -25.93 12.81 20.72
C THR A 159 -26.32 11.87 21.85
N ARG A 160 -25.49 10.88 22.16
CA ARG A 160 -25.81 9.87 23.18
C ARG A 160 -25.09 10.17 24.49
N ASP A 161 -25.52 9.51 25.54
CA ASP A 161 -24.89 9.55 26.85
C ASP A 161 -24.86 8.13 27.41
N TYR A 162 -23.73 7.45 27.20
CA TYR A 162 -23.47 6.10 27.72
C TYR A 162 -22.48 6.16 28.90
N GLY A 163 -22.32 7.34 29.51
CA GLY A 163 -21.38 7.57 30.60
C GLY A 163 -19.96 7.91 30.14
N GLY A 164 -19.77 8.29 28.87
CA GLY A 164 -18.46 8.65 28.32
C GLY A 164 -17.79 9.81 29.05
N LEU A 165 -18.56 10.76 29.60
CA LEU A 165 -18.02 11.86 30.40
C LEU A 165 -17.37 11.37 31.69
N ALA A 166 -18.09 10.56 32.48
CA ALA A 166 -17.56 9.99 33.72
C ALA A 166 -16.34 9.07 33.46
N LEU A 167 -16.32 8.38 32.32
CA LEU A 167 -15.16 7.60 31.89
C LEU A 167 -13.97 8.50 31.53
N SER A 168 -14.22 9.63 30.87
CA SER A 168 -13.19 10.62 30.53
C SER A 168 -12.50 11.15 31.79
N GLU A 169 -13.28 11.64 32.75
CA GLU A 169 -12.80 12.18 34.02
C GLU A 169 -12.01 11.14 34.83
N LYS A 170 -12.43 9.87 34.77
CA LYS A 170 -11.81 8.79 35.57
C LYS A 170 -10.59 8.15 34.90
N LYS A 171 -10.56 8.06 33.57
CA LYS A 171 -9.60 7.21 32.85
C LYS A 171 -8.71 7.95 31.86
N VAL A 172 -9.14 9.10 31.35
CA VAL A 172 -8.40 9.89 30.35
C VAL A 172 -7.74 11.09 31.02
N MET A 173 -8.54 12.01 31.59
CA MET A 173 -8.05 13.27 32.15
C MET A 173 -6.91 13.12 33.18
N PRO A 174 -6.89 12.11 34.08
CA PRO A 174 -5.80 11.95 35.04
C PRO A 174 -4.42 11.64 34.41
N TYR A 175 -4.40 11.24 33.14
CA TYR A 175 -3.16 10.90 32.42
C TYR A 175 -2.68 12.01 31.50
N VAL A 176 -3.53 13.00 31.17
CA VAL A 176 -3.20 14.06 30.21
C VAL A 176 -1.95 14.82 30.66
N ASP A 177 -1.90 15.34 31.88
CA ASP A 177 -0.74 16.12 32.34
C ASP A 177 0.55 15.29 32.48
N LYS A 178 0.42 13.97 32.71
CA LYS A 178 1.56 13.05 32.69
C LYS A 178 2.07 12.83 31.27
N TYR A 179 1.14 12.62 30.33
CA TYR A 179 1.47 12.36 28.94
C TYR A 179 1.92 13.62 28.22
N GLU A 180 1.45 14.80 28.62
CA GLU A 180 1.93 16.10 28.11
C GLU A 180 3.42 16.26 28.43
N ARG A 181 3.81 16.06 29.69
CA ARG A 181 5.23 16.06 30.09
C ARG A 181 6.05 15.01 29.35
N PHE A 182 5.49 13.82 29.11
CA PHE A 182 6.15 12.80 28.31
C PHE A 182 6.35 13.27 26.86
N VAL A 183 5.33 13.84 26.22
CA VAL A 183 5.41 14.36 24.85
C VAL A 183 6.41 15.51 24.78
N GLU A 184 6.37 16.45 25.73
CA GLU A 184 7.34 17.55 25.83
C GLU A 184 8.77 17.03 26.02
N GLN A 185 8.98 16.04 26.88
CA GLN A 185 10.29 15.41 27.05
C GLN A 185 10.72 14.68 25.78
N ARG A 186 9.81 13.96 25.11
CA ARG A 186 10.09 13.21 23.89
C ARG A 186 10.42 14.13 22.72
N LEU A 187 9.74 15.28 22.61
CA LEU A 187 10.02 16.34 21.65
C LEU A 187 11.27 17.13 22.08
N GLY A 188 11.49 17.38 23.36
CA GLY A 188 12.67 18.06 23.90
C GLY A 188 13.96 17.26 23.71
N LEU A 189 13.91 15.93 23.81
CA LEU A 189 15.01 15.03 23.44
C LEU A 189 15.33 15.11 21.94
N THR A 190 14.37 15.46 21.09
CA THR A 190 14.65 15.77 19.68
C THR A 190 15.25 17.17 19.47
N HIS A 191 15.17 18.08 20.45
CA HIS A 191 15.76 19.43 20.39
C HIS A 191 17.12 19.54 21.12
N GLY A 192 17.40 18.67 22.11
CA GLY A 192 18.56 18.75 23.02
C GLY A 192 19.90 18.17 22.54
N GLN A 193 20.01 17.66 21.31
CA GLN A 193 21.29 17.15 20.77
C GLN A 193 22.02 18.15 19.84
N SER A 194 21.71 19.45 19.94
CA SER A 194 22.24 20.47 19.02
C SER A 194 23.21 21.51 19.60
N GLN A 195 23.69 21.39 20.85
CA GLN A 195 24.73 22.29 21.38
C GLN A 195 25.74 21.62 22.33
N GLY A 196 27.03 21.71 22.00
CA GLY A 196 28.14 21.37 22.89
C GLY A 196 29.37 20.80 22.18
N SER A 197 30.34 21.67 21.86
CA SER A 197 31.65 21.33 21.28
C SER A 197 32.68 20.86 22.31
N HIS A 198 33.67 20.11 21.82
CA HIS A 198 35.00 19.79 22.37
C HIS A 198 35.11 18.89 23.62
N ALA A 199 35.64 17.67 23.38
CA ALA A 199 36.98 17.20 23.79
C ALA A 199 36.96 15.69 24.03
N ALA A 200 37.86 14.96 23.37
CA ALA A 200 38.23 13.61 23.77
C ALA A 200 38.84 13.63 25.19
N PRO A 201 38.73 12.52 25.93
CA PRO A 201 39.91 11.67 26.02
C PRO A 201 39.62 10.18 25.86
N ALA A 202 40.61 9.49 25.31
CA ALA A 202 40.72 8.03 25.27
C ALA A 202 41.02 7.46 26.66
N VAL A 203 40.47 6.28 27.02
CA VAL A 203 41.20 5.12 27.60
C VAL A 203 40.40 3.80 27.42
N ALA A 204 41.05 2.83 26.77
CA ALA A 204 41.05 1.36 26.90
C ALA A 204 39.77 0.48 26.85
N ALA A 205 39.64 -0.21 25.72
CA ALA A 205 39.64 -1.67 25.56
C ALA A 205 39.01 -2.58 26.63
N ALA A 206 37.91 -3.23 26.25
CA ALA A 206 37.71 -4.67 26.46
C ALA A 206 36.99 -5.26 25.25
N THR A 207 37.64 -6.23 24.63
CA THR A 207 37.31 -6.95 23.40
C THR A 207 36.09 -7.86 23.53
N HIS A 208 35.20 -7.86 22.53
CA HIS A 208 34.61 -9.09 22.02
C HIS A 208 34.28 -9.01 20.52
N ALA A 209 35.02 -9.83 19.76
CA ALA A 209 34.72 -10.49 18.49
C ALA A 209 34.08 -9.67 17.34
N GLN A 210 34.94 -9.23 16.44
CA GLN A 210 34.64 -8.89 15.05
C GLN A 210 34.00 -10.08 14.31
N ALA A 211 32.84 -9.86 13.69
CA ALA A 211 32.50 -10.51 12.43
C ALA A 211 33.08 -9.65 11.28
N LYS A 212 33.88 -10.28 10.43
CA LYS A 212 34.52 -9.69 9.23
C LYS A 212 33.50 -8.99 8.31
N PRO A 213 33.85 -7.88 7.65
CA PRO A 213 33.08 -7.35 6.53
C PRO A 213 33.29 -8.27 5.32
N ALA A 214 32.21 -8.84 4.80
CA ALA A 214 32.24 -9.59 3.56
C ALA A 214 32.32 -8.61 2.37
N ALA A 215 33.47 -8.65 1.70
CA ALA A 215 33.72 -8.43 0.27
C ALA A 215 33.32 -7.10 -0.41
N VAL A 216 34.37 -6.43 -0.85
CA VAL A 216 34.50 -5.59 -2.06
C VAL A 216 33.61 -6.09 -3.21
N HIS A 217 32.72 -5.24 -3.72
CA HIS A 217 32.09 -5.44 -5.03
C HIS A 217 32.75 -4.51 -6.06
N ALA A 218 33.51 -5.13 -6.96
CA ALA A 218 34.15 -4.51 -8.11
C ALA A 218 33.11 -4.08 -9.18
N GLU A 219 33.52 -3.12 -9.99
CA GLU A 219 32.82 -2.55 -11.14
C GLU A 219 32.21 -3.63 -12.06
N GLY A 220 30.93 -3.50 -12.41
CA GLY A 220 30.30 -4.25 -13.51
C GLY A 220 28.99 -5.00 -13.22
N GLN A 221 28.46 -5.01 -12.00
CA GLN A 221 27.14 -5.61 -11.71
C GLN A 221 26.02 -4.56 -11.79
N THR A 222 25.03 -4.78 -12.68
CA THR A 222 23.80 -3.99 -12.79
C THR A 222 23.00 -4.15 -11.50
N ARG A 223 22.97 -3.12 -10.66
CA ARG A 223 22.10 -3.05 -9.48
C ARG A 223 20.73 -2.53 -9.89
N THR A 224 19.66 -3.18 -9.45
CA THR A 224 18.30 -2.63 -9.58
C THR A 224 18.17 -1.35 -8.78
N PHE A 225 17.14 -0.56 -9.07
CA PHE A 225 16.85 0.64 -8.30
C PHE A 225 16.57 0.32 -6.82
N GLU A 226 15.88 -0.80 -6.54
CA GLU A 226 15.67 -1.27 -5.16
C GLU A 226 16.99 -1.55 -4.43
N GLN A 227 17.93 -2.22 -5.10
CA GLN A 227 19.26 -2.48 -4.53
C GLN A 227 20.04 -1.19 -4.32
N THR A 228 19.93 -0.22 -5.23
CA THR A 228 20.55 1.11 -5.09
C THR A 228 19.96 1.90 -3.92
N MET A 229 18.64 1.86 -3.71
CA MET A 229 18.01 2.46 -2.52
C MET A 229 18.59 1.85 -1.24
N GLN A 230 18.79 0.53 -1.19
CA GLN A 230 19.41 -0.14 -0.04
C GLN A 230 20.89 0.18 0.12
N VAL A 231 21.61 0.54 -0.95
CA VAL A 231 22.98 1.06 -0.84
C VAL A 231 22.97 2.46 -0.21
N MET A 232 22.10 3.34 -0.72
CA MET A 232 21.97 4.72 -0.24
C MET A 232 21.44 4.78 1.20
N LEU A 233 20.48 3.93 1.53
CA LEU A 233 19.84 3.79 2.83
C LEU A 233 19.81 2.30 3.24
N PRO A 234 20.88 1.80 3.87
CA PRO A 234 20.97 0.40 4.30
C PRO A 234 19.84 0.00 5.26
N PRO A 235 19.24 -1.20 5.11
CA PRO A 235 18.16 -1.64 5.98
C PRO A 235 18.50 -1.48 7.46
N GLN A 236 17.59 -0.86 8.22
CA GLN A 236 17.76 -0.63 9.65
C GLN A 236 16.83 -1.53 10.44
N ASN A 237 17.39 -2.35 11.33
CA ASN A 237 16.62 -3.26 12.18
C ASN A 237 15.63 -4.14 11.39
N GLY A 238 16.03 -4.61 10.21
CA GLY A 238 15.20 -5.44 9.32
C GLY A 238 14.25 -4.66 8.40
N VAL A 239 14.15 -3.34 8.54
CA VAL A 239 13.29 -2.48 7.70
C VAL A 239 14.06 -1.99 6.49
N LYS A 240 13.55 -2.30 5.29
CA LYS A 240 14.09 -1.82 4.01
C LYS A 240 13.50 -0.44 3.64
N PRO A 241 14.25 0.41 2.92
CA PRO A 241 13.68 1.63 2.37
C PRO A 241 12.66 1.30 1.27
N HIS A 242 11.64 2.14 1.11
CA HIS A 242 10.63 2.04 0.06
C HIS A 242 10.28 3.41 -0.51
N ILE A 243 9.73 3.42 -1.73
CA ILE A 243 9.37 4.62 -2.46
C ILE A 243 8.16 5.31 -1.80
N THR A 244 8.26 6.61 -1.60
CA THR A 244 7.20 7.48 -1.07
C THR A 244 6.75 8.56 -2.06
N GLY A 245 7.47 8.73 -3.17
CA GLY A 245 7.12 9.66 -4.25
C GLY A 245 7.88 9.31 -5.53
N GLU A 246 7.16 9.19 -6.65
CA GLU A 246 7.73 8.66 -7.89
C GLU A 246 8.29 9.77 -8.79
N PHE A 247 9.26 9.42 -9.64
CA PHE A 247 9.69 10.31 -10.72
C PHE A 247 8.52 10.59 -11.67
N GLY A 248 8.32 11.87 -12.02
CA GLY A 248 7.24 12.31 -12.88
C GLY A 248 5.86 12.33 -12.22
N GLU A 249 5.74 12.04 -10.92
CA GLU A 249 4.49 12.18 -10.16
C GLU A 249 3.95 13.62 -10.28
N HIS A 250 2.69 13.78 -10.67
CA HIS A 250 2.08 15.10 -10.83
C HIS A 250 1.67 15.68 -9.48
N ARG A 251 2.49 16.61 -8.98
CA ARG A 251 2.16 17.47 -7.82
C ARG A 251 1.61 18.80 -8.34
N ALA A 252 0.79 19.49 -7.55
CA ALA A 252 -0.03 20.66 -7.94
C ALA A 252 0.66 21.76 -8.77
N HIS A 253 2.01 21.84 -8.79
CA HIS A 253 2.75 22.89 -9.50
C HIS A 253 3.87 22.44 -10.46
N LYS A 254 4.26 21.15 -10.53
CA LYS A 254 5.21 20.60 -11.53
C LYS A 254 5.34 19.07 -11.37
N PRO A 255 5.65 18.30 -12.44
CA PRO A 255 6.08 16.91 -12.29
C PRO A 255 7.29 16.78 -11.36
N HIS A 256 7.24 15.76 -10.50
CA HIS A 256 8.28 15.48 -9.53
C HIS A 256 9.59 15.07 -10.22
N GLY A 257 10.68 15.78 -9.96
CA GLY A 257 11.94 15.66 -10.72
C GLY A 257 12.84 14.49 -10.33
N GLY A 258 12.45 13.69 -9.34
CA GLY A 258 13.25 12.61 -8.76
C GLY A 258 12.39 11.56 -8.10
N THR A 259 13.00 10.66 -7.33
CA THR A 259 12.28 9.69 -6.50
C THR A 259 12.53 9.97 -5.03
N ASP A 260 11.44 9.99 -4.25
CA ASP A 260 11.46 10.10 -2.80
C ASP A 260 11.37 8.71 -2.19
N PHE A 261 12.21 8.40 -1.20
CA PHE A 261 12.15 7.13 -0.47
C PHE A 261 12.64 7.25 0.97
N ASN A 262 12.13 6.38 1.85
CA ASN A 262 12.47 6.33 3.28
C ASN A 262 12.13 4.94 3.90
N TYR A 263 12.29 4.74 5.21
CA TYR A 263 11.98 3.45 5.87
C TYR A 263 10.51 3.26 6.30
N VAL A 264 9.69 4.32 6.45
CA VAL A 264 8.30 4.23 6.96
C VAL A 264 7.40 5.19 6.18
N GLY A 265 6.23 4.69 5.75
CA GLY A 265 5.33 5.29 4.76
C GLY A 265 5.02 6.78 4.90
N GLY A 266 5.12 7.48 3.76
CA GLY A 266 4.64 8.85 3.60
C GLY A 266 5.53 9.90 4.26
N GLN A 267 5.01 11.13 4.34
CA GLN A 267 5.74 12.29 4.86
C GLN A 267 6.07 12.23 6.37
N HIS A 268 5.88 11.06 6.98
CA HIS A 268 5.48 10.89 8.37
C HIS A 268 6.11 9.64 9.02
N GLY A 269 7.27 9.22 8.51
CA GLY A 269 8.03 8.09 9.03
C GLY A 269 9.31 8.53 9.74
N ARG A 270 9.41 8.24 11.04
CA ARG A 270 10.60 8.44 11.88
C ARG A 270 11.91 7.98 11.23
N ASN A 271 12.61 8.94 10.64
CA ASN A 271 14.04 8.90 10.40
C ASN A 271 14.81 9.81 11.38
N LEU A 272 14.23 10.11 12.55
CA LEU A 272 14.71 11.14 13.49
C LEU A 272 16.15 10.98 14.00
N GLN A 273 16.83 9.88 13.68
CA GLN A 273 18.26 9.70 13.93
C GLN A 273 19.15 10.22 12.78
N HIS A 274 18.57 10.83 11.75
CA HIS A 274 19.25 11.25 10.53
C HIS A 274 20.17 10.12 10.02
N PRO A 275 19.61 8.99 9.57
CA PRO A 275 20.40 7.83 9.17
C PRO A 275 21.40 8.24 8.09
N THR A 276 22.58 7.61 8.13
CA THR A 276 23.61 7.85 7.12
C THR A 276 23.06 7.57 5.74
N VAL A 277 23.22 8.54 4.86
CA VAL A 277 22.98 8.39 3.43
C VAL A 277 24.32 8.14 2.77
N ASN A 278 24.39 7.10 1.95
CA ASN A 278 25.60 6.72 1.23
C ASN A 278 25.50 7.08 -0.26
N ALA A 279 26.65 7.16 -0.91
CA ALA A 279 26.74 7.42 -2.34
C ALA A 279 26.10 6.27 -3.14
N PRO A 280 25.17 6.54 -4.09
CA PRO A 280 24.59 5.51 -4.95
C PRO A 280 25.62 4.90 -5.91
N ILE A 281 26.58 5.71 -6.35
CA ILE A 281 27.54 5.39 -7.39
C ILE A 281 28.92 5.98 -7.07
N SER A 282 29.97 5.35 -7.61
CA SER A 282 31.32 5.91 -7.57
C SER A 282 31.45 7.08 -8.55
N GLY A 283 32.18 8.12 -8.16
CA GLY A 283 32.36 9.30 -9.01
C GLY A 283 33.07 10.44 -8.29
N THR A 284 32.85 11.66 -8.78
CA THR A 284 33.40 12.88 -8.18
C THR A 284 32.28 13.76 -7.65
N VAL A 285 32.40 14.21 -6.40
CA VAL A 285 31.46 15.17 -5.80
C VAL A 285 31.62 16.52 -6.50
N THR A 286 30.55 17.04 -7.10
CA THR A 286 30.55 18.28 -7.91
C THR A 286 29.82 19.44 -7.24
N PHE A 287 29.03 19.18 -6.20
CA PHE A 287 28.34 20.22 -5.43
C PHE A 287 27.98 19.70 -4.04
N VAL A 288 28.13 20.53 -3.01
CA VAL A 288 27.69 20.23 -1.62
C VAL A 288 27.05 21.48 -1.01
N GLY A 289 25.78 21.38 -0.59
CA GLY A 289 25.09 22.43 0.17
C GLY A 289 23.84 22.96 -0.51
N GLY A 290 23.64 24.28 -0.45
CA GLY A 290 22.41 24.94 -0.90
C GLY A 290 21.20 24.70 0.02
N ASP A 291 20.09 25.34 -0.34
CA ASP A 291 18.86 25.39 0.45
C ASP A 291 18.22 24.02 0.69
N TYR A 292 18.55 23.01 -0.11
CA TYR A 292 18.06 21.64 0.01
C TYR A 292 19.06 20.69 0.68
N GLY A 293 20.25 21.15 1.09
CA GLY A 293 21.29 20.24 1.60
C GLY A 293 21.74 19.21 0.56
N THR A 294 21.95 19.66 -0.68
CA THR A 294 22.21 18.78 -1.83
C THR A 294 23.64 18.26 -1.84
N VAL A 295 23.84 17.00 -2.22
CA VAL A 295 25.12 16.46 -2.70
C VAL A 295 24.95 16.02 -4.16
N LYS A 296 25.83 16.47 -5.05
CA LYS A 296 25.87 16.02 -6.45
C LYS A 296 27.11 15.20 -6.72
N ILE A 297 26.95 14.05 -7.37
CA ILE A 297 28.03 13.15 -7.79
C ILE A 297 27.97 13.02 -9.30
N ARG A 298 29.09 13.27 -9.98
CA ARG A 298 29.24 12.99 -11.40
C ARG A 298 29.89 11.62 -11.59
N ASP A 299 29.20 10.74 -12.31
CA ASP A 299 29.70 9.40 -12.61
C ASP A 299 30.70 9.40 -13.78
N ALA A 300 31.21 8.22 -14.14
CA ALA A 300 32.17 8.06 -15.23
C ALA A 300 31.57 8.33 -16.62
N GLN A 301 30.25 8.23 -16.77
CA GLN A 301 29.50 8.47 -18.00
C GLN A 301 29.09 9.94 -18.15
N GLY A 302 29.31 10.76 -17.13
CA GLY A 302 28.97 12.18 -17.10
C GLY A 302 27.59 12.49 -16.54
N ASN A 303 26.84 11.48 -16.08
CA ASN A 303 25.54 11.69 -15.44
C ASN A 303 25.72 12.38 -14.09
N SER A 304 24.75 13.22 -13.72
CA SER A 304 24.72 13.92 -12.45
C SER A 304 23.68 13.28 -11.52
N HIS A 305 24.16 12.59 -10.49
CA HIS A 305 23.35 12.02 -9.40
C HIS A 305 23.20 13.08 -8.31
N GLU A 306 21.99 13.60 -8.10
CA GLU A 306 21.74 14.64 -7.09
C GLU A 306 20.86 14.09 -5.96
N ILE A 307 21.38 14.17 -4.73
CA ILE A 307 20.76 13.70 -3.50
C ILE A 307 20.39 14.92 -2.66
N LEU A 308 19.11 15.10 -2.38
CA LEU A 308 18.55 16.29 -1.75
C LEU A 308 17.96 15.96 -0.36
N HIS A 309 17.58 17.03 0.35
CA HIS A 309 17.00 17.05 1.68
C HIS A 309 17.92 16.58 2.82
N LEU A 310 19.23 16.50 2.60
CA LEU A 310 20.15 16.05 3.64
C LEU A 310 20.20 17.03 4.83
N GLN A 311 20.24 16.48 6.04
CA GLN A 311 20.42 17.24 7.27
C GLN A 311 21.87 17.71 7.42
N SER A 312 22.80 16.81 7.18
CA SER A 312 24.25 17.05 7.23
C SER A 312 24.93 16.48 5.98
N THR A 313 26.10 17.01 5.66
CA THR A 313 26.97 16.51 4.59
C THR A 313 28.32 16.15 5.19
N GLN A 314 28.94 15.08 4.68
CA GLN A 314 30.23 14.54 5.16
C GLN A 314 31.30 14.55 4.06
N VAL A 315 30.98 15.17 2.92
CA VAL A 315 31.84 15.24 1.73
C VAL A 315 32.06 16.69 1.31
N LYS A 316 33.05 16.91 0.46
CA LYS A 316 33.38 18.22 -0.11
C LYS A 316 33.46 18.17 -1.63
N GLU A 317 33.26 19.31 -2.28
CA GLU A 317 33.43 19.43 -3.73
C GLU A 317 34.83 19.00 -4.18
N GLY A 318 34.91 18.29 -5.31
CA GLY A 318 36.13 17.69 -5.84
C GLY A 318 36.54 16.36 -5.20
N GLN A 319 35.85 15.90 -4.14
CA GLN A 319 36.17 14.63 -3.49
C GLN A 319 35.82 13.43 -4.41
N PRO A 320 36.74 12.49 -4.65
CA PRO A 320 36.39 11.18 -5.19
C PRO A 320 35.62 10.38 -4.13
N ILE A 321 34.54 9.72 -4.54
CA ILE A 321 33.67 8.95 -3.65
C ILE A 321 33.38 7.59 -4.28
N LYS A 322 33.29 6.53 -3.47
CA LYS A 322 32.86 5.19 -3.93
C LYS A 322 31.41 4.92 -3.58
N ALA A 323 30.74 4.11 -4.39
CA ALA A 323 29.39 3.63 -4.07
C ALA A 323 29.36 2.97 -2.68
N GLY A 324 28.40 3.37 -1.84
CA GLY A 324 28.27 2.90 -0.46
C GLY A 324 29.07 3.69 0.58
N GLU A 325 29.91 4.65 0.18
CA GLU A 325 30.58 5.53 1.16
C GLU A 325 29.61 6.60 1.70
N PRO A 326 29.69 6.97 3.00
CA PRO A 326 28.86 8.00 3.61
C PRO A 326 29.00 9.36 2.91
N ILE A 327 27.87 9.98 2.56
CA ILE A 327 27.83 11.34 1.98
C ILE A 327 27.17 12.37 2.90
N GLY A 328 26.37 11.92 3.84
CA GLY A 328 25.61 12.81 4.71
C GLY A 328 24.59 12.04 5.54
N THR A 329 23.58 12.74 6.01
CA THR A 329 22.50 12.14 6.78
C THR A 329 21.14 12.58 6.24
N MET A 330 20.18 11.66 6.20
CA MET A 330 18.84 11.94 5.70
C MET A 330 18.17 13.01 6.55
N GLY A 331 17.45 13.93 5.93
CA GLY A 331 16.75 15.01 6.59
C GLY A 331 15.51 15.44 5.81
N GLY A 332 15.00 16.62 6.12
CA GLY A 332 13.84 17.23 5.47
C GLY A 332 14.13 18.64 4.98
N ARG A 333 15.39 18.94 4.66
CA ARG A 333 15.85 20.32 4.42
C ARG A 333 15.30 20.87 3.10
N GLY A 334 14.75 22.08 3.13
CA GLY A 334 14.37 22.84 1.95
C GLY A 334 14.59 24.36 2.13
N PRO A 335 14.17 25.18 1.15
CA PRO A 335 14.31 26.65 1.18
C PRO A 335 13.74 27.33 2.44
N GLY A 336 12.73 26.73 3.06
CA GLY A 336 12.11 27.17 4.31
C GLY A 336 12.80 26.66 5.58
N GLY A 337 13.87 25.85 5.48
CA GLY A 337 14.68 25.38 6.61
C GLY A 337 14.88 23.87 6.68
N ALA A 338 15.59 23.42 7.72
CA ALA A 338 16.07 22.04 7.87
C ALA A 338 14.97 20.96 8.05
N GLY A 339 13.76 21.37 8.41
CA GLY A 339 12.61 20.46 8.60
C GLY A 339 11.40 20.83 7.75
N GLN A 340 11.60 21.50 6.62
CA GLN A 340 10.50 21.91 5.74
C GLN A 340 9.71 20.72 5.20
N TYR A 341 10.41 19.63 4.91
CA TYR A 341 9.81 18.41 4.38
C TYR A 341 9.89 17.29 5.41
N ALA A 342 9.08 16.26 5.18
CA ALA A 342 9.29 14.94 5.74
C ALA A 342 10.74 14.48 5.61
N GLN A 343 11.21 13.63 6.51
CA GLN A 343 12.54 13.06 6.34
C GLN A 343 12.53 11.95 5.29
N HIS A 344 13.13 12.24 4.15
CA HIS A 344 13.25 11.34 3.02
C HIS A 344 14.54 11.64 2.26
N VAL A 345 14.99 10.68 1.46
CA VAL A 345 15.98 10.96 0.41
C VAL A 345 15.21 11.29 -0.85
N HIS A 346 15.43 12.49 -1.40
CA HIS A 346 15.05 12.80 -2.77
C HIS A 346 16.25 12.56 -3.67
N TYR A 347 16.12 11.61 -4.58
CA TYR A 347 17.16 11.25 -5.54
C TYR A 347 16.72 11.59 -6.96
N GLN A 348 17.41 12.55 -7.58
CA GLN A 348 17.20 12.92 -8.98
C GLN A 348 18.45 12.63 -9.81
N LEU A 349 18.24 12.31 -11.09
CA LEU A 349 19.30 11.96 -12.01
C LEU A 349 19.19 12.80 -13.27
N LYS A 350 20.34 13.30 -13.75
CA LYS A 350 20.44 13.98 -15.04
C LYS A 350 21.47 13.31 -15.92
N ASP A 351 21.19 13.24 -17.21
CA ASP A 351 22.16 12.82 -18.22
C ASP A 351 23.28 13.88 -18.39
N PRO A 352 24.33 13.62 -19.19
CA PRO A 352 25.43 14.57 -19.40
C PRO A 352 25.00 15.89 -20.05
N HIS A 353 23.82 15.93 -20.66
CA HIS A 353 23.21 17.12 -21.26
C HIS A 353 22.33 17.90 -20.26
N GLY A 354 22.21 17.43 -19.01
CA GLY A 354 21.44 18.05 -17.95
C GLY A 354 19.94 17.73 -18.00
N LYS A 355 19.51 16.81 -18.85
CA LYS A 355 18.11 16.37 -18.92
C LYS A 355 17.80 15.41 -17.77
N LEU A 356 16.69 15.66 -17.08
CA LEU A 356 16.20 14.74 -16.05
C LEU A 356 15.82 13.39 -16.65
N ILE A 357 16.26 12.32 -16.00
CA ILE A 357 15.97 10.93 -16.37
C ILE A 357 15.49 10.16 -15.12
N SER A 358 14.63 9.17 -15.34
CA SER A 358 14.08 8.31 -14.28
C SER A 358 15.22 7.55 -13.59
N PRO A 359 15.40 7.71 -12.26
CA PRO A 359 16.34 6.90 -11.50
C PRO A 359 16.04 5.39 -11.64
N GLN A 360 14.76 5.01 -11.63
CA GLN A 360 14.32 3.62 -11.79
C GLN A 360 14.82 3.05 -13.12
N ASP A 361 14.52 3.72 -14.23
CA ASP A 361 14.87 3.23 -15.57
C ASP A 361 16.39 3.14 -15.75
N PHE A 362 17.13 4.11 -15.20
CA PHE A 362 18.59 4.11 -15.27
C PHE A 362 19.19 2.87 -14.60
N TRP A 363 18.73 2.53 -13.39
CA TRP A 363 19.27 1.43 -12.60
C TRP A 363 18.72 0.06 -13.06
N ASP A 364 17.44 -0.03 -13.39
CA ASP A 364 16.78 -1.30 -13.76
C ASP A 364 17.05 -1.73 -15.21
N HIS A 365 17.35 -0.79 -16.11
CA HIS A 365 17.54 -1.08 -17.54
C HIS A 365 18.95 -0.79 -18.07
N GLY A 366 19.84 -0.25 -17.23
CA GLY A 366 21.30 -0.33 -17.37
C GLY A 366 21.96 0.28 -18.62
N LYS A 367 21.22 0.75 -19.63
CA LYS A 367 21.72 1.47 -20.81
C LYS A 367 20.67 2.40 -21.37
N LEU A 368 20.86 3.71 -21.17
CA LEU A 368 20.35 4.69 -22.12
C LEU A 368 21.05 4.45 -23.46
N LYS A 369 20.36 3.81 -24.40
CA LYS A 369 20.68 3.95 -25.82
C LYS A 369 20.12 5.29 -26.28
N GLU A 370 20.98 6.30 -26.35
CA GLU A 370 20.88 7.28 -27.44
C GLU A 370 21.26 6.56 -28.76
N THR A 371 20.69 6.82 -29.94
CA THR A 371 20.49 8.12 -30.58
C THR A 371 19.38 8.10 -31.65
N SER A 372 18.52 9.13 -31.62
CA SER A 372 18.09 10.03 -32.71
C SER A 372 17.64 9.50 -34.09
N LYS A 373 16.41 9.84 -34.50
CA LYS A 373 16.06 10.86 -35.54
C LYS A 373 14.66 10.60 -36.12
N GLY A 374 13.77 11.59 -36.02
CA GLY A 374 12.48 11.62 -36.73
C GLY A 374 11.38 12.22 -35.88
N GLY A 375 11.21 13.55 -35.93
CA GLY A 375 10.20 14.26 -35.15
C GLY A 375 8.78 13.97 -35.64
N HIS A 376 7.83 13.84 -34.69
CA HIS A 376 6.85 14.88 -34.36
C HIS A 376 5.86 14.35 -33.29
N SER A 377 5.58 15.23 -32.32
CA SER A 377 4.53 15.18 -31.28
C SER A 377 4.51 13.98 -30.33
N HIS A 378 5.18 14.19 -29.20
CA HIS A 378 4.92 13.59 -27.89
C HIS A 378 3.44 13.76 -27.49
N ASP A 379 2.82 12.70 -26.95
CA ASP A 379 1.78 12.74 -25.88
C ASP A 379 1.46 11.31 -25.40
N ALA A 380 2.51 10.55 -25.08
CA ALA A 380 2.45 9.52 -24.05
C ALA A 380 3.26 10.11 -22.89
N ASP A 381 2.60 10.44 -21.78
CA ASP A 381 3.32 10.97 -20.61
C ASP A 381 4.30 9.91 -20.12
N HIS A 382 5.55 10.31 -19.90
CA HIS A 382 6.70 9.45 -19.57
C HIS A 382 6.60 8.68 -18.23
N ASN A 383 5.40 8.46 -17.69
CA ASN A 383 5.11 7.66 -16.48
C ASN A 383 4.53 6.27 -16.80
N GLY A 384 4.52 5.84 -18.08
CA GLY A 384 3.86 4.61 -18.49
C GLY A 384 2.33 4.65 -18.33
N VAL A 385 1.73 5.82 -18.03
CA VAL A 385 0.29 5.97 -17.83
C VAL A 385 -0.40 6.22 -19.15
N LEU A 386 -1.28 5.30 -19.57
CA LEU A 386 -2.04 5.44 -20.81
C LEU A 386 -3.45 5.98 -20.52
N ARG A 387 -3.86 7.03 -21.24
CA ARG A 387 -5.18 7.66 -21.09
C ARG A 387 -5.73 8.11 -22.44
N GLN A 388 -7.00 8.48 -22.48
CA GLN A 388 -7.64 8.98 -23.70
C GLN A 388 -6.85 10.13 -24.32
N GLY A 389 -6.56 10.00 -25.62
CA GLY A 389 -5.67 10.91 -26.37
C GLY A 389 -4.27 10.34 -26.62
N ALA A 390 -3.80 9.40 -25.78
CA ALA A 390 -2.50 8.75 -25.94
C ALA A 390 -2.45 7.92 -27.24
N LYS A 391 -1.26 7.82 -27.84
CA LYS A 391 -1.03 7.06 -29.07
C LYS A 391 0.33 6.36 -29.03
N GLY A 392 0.48 5.26 -29.76
CA GLY A 392 1.76 4.56 -29.93
C GLY A 392 1.72 3.09 -29.50
N GLU A 393 2.90 2.46 -29.52
CA GLU A 393 3.03 1.01 -29.31
C GLU A 393 2.55 0.55 -27.93
N GLU A 394 2.68 1.39 -26.89
CA GLU A 394 2.17 1.10 -25.55
C GLU A 394 0.64 1.02 -25.52
N VAL A 395 -0.04 1.91 -26.27
CA VAL A 395 -1.49 1.86 -26.45
C VAL A 395 -1.87 0.62 -27.25
N THR A 396 -1.11 0.27 -28.29
CA THR A 396 -1.31 -0.98 -29.04
C THR A 396 -1.15 -2.20 -28.12
N ALA A 397 -0.17 -2.20 -27.22
CA ALA A 397 0.07 -3.27 -26.26
C ALA A 397 -1.07 -3.37 -25.22
N LEU A 398 -1.58 -2.23 -24.74
CA LEU A 398 -2.76 -2.18 -23.87
C LEU A 398 -4.00 -2.71 -24.60
N GLN A 399 -4.27 -2.26 -25.82
CA GLN A 399 -5.40 -2.71 -26.63
C GLN A 399 -5.34 -4.23 -26.89
N LYS A 400 -4.14 -4.75 -27.22
CA LYS A 400 -3.87 -6.19 -27.34
C LYS A 400 -4.16 -6.95 -26.06
N GLU A 401 -3.71 -6.43 -24.94
CA GLU A 401 -3.90 -7.08 -23.63
C GLU A 401 -5.38 -7.11 -23.24
N LEU A 402 -6.08 -5.98 -23.39
CA LEU A 402 -7.52 -5.90 -23.14
C LEU A 402 -8.30 -6.84 -24.06
N ASN A 403 -7.94 -6.93 -25.35
CA ASN A 403 -8.52 -7.89 -26.29
C ASN A 403 -8.25 -9.34 -25.89
N ARG A 404 -7.03 -9.66 -25.44
CA ARG A 404 -6.64 -10.99 -24.96
C ARG A 404 -7.48 -11.41 -23.75
N LEU A 405 -7.69 -10.48 -22.82
CA LEU A 405 -8.56 -10.65 -21.64
C LEU A 405 -10.06 -10.63 -22.00
N GLY A 406 -10.39 -10.44 -23.28
CA GLY A 406 -11.76 -10.45 -23.79
C GLY A 406 -12.58 -9.22 -23.40
N VAL A 407 -11.93 -8.17 -22.92
CA VAL A 407 -12.55 -6.89 -22.60
C VAL A 407 -12.97 -6.23 -23.90
N ARG A 408 -14.24 -5.84 -23.99
CA ARG A 408 -14.84 -5.23 -25.18
C ARG A 408 -15.11 -3.74 -24.94
N ASP A 409 -15.29 -2.99 -26.01
CA ASP A 409 -15.78 -1.62 -25.92
C ASP A 409 -17.25 -1.55 -25.45
N GLY A 410 -17.76 -0.33 -25.26
CA GLY A 410 -19.13 -0.10 -24.79
C GLY A 410 -20.23 -0.63 -25.71
N GLN A 411 -19.90 -1.00 -26.95
CA GLN A 411 -20.80 -1.57 -27.95
C GLN A 411 -20.63 -3.10 -28.06
N GLY A 412 -19.74 -3.70 -27.28
CA GLY A 412 -19.48 -5.14 -27.28
C GLY A 412 -18.51 -5.60 -28.38
N ASN A 413 -17.85 -4.68 -29.10
CA ASN A 413 -16.92 -5.01 -30.17
C ASN A 413 -15.47 -5.18 -29.63
N PRO A 414 -14.63 -5.97 -30.32
CA PRO A 414 -13.19 -5.99 -30.05
C PRO A 414 -12.56 -4.61 -30.24
N LEU A 415 -11.54 -4.29 -29.44
CA LEU A 415 -10.78 -3.06 -29.63
C LEU A 415 -9.97 -3.14 -30.91
N SER A 416 -9.95 -2.06 -31.68
CA SER A 416 -8.99 -1.88 -32.77
C SER A 416 -7.61 -1.66 -32.17
N GLU A 417 -6.62 -2.49 -32.52
CA GLU A 417 -5.23 -2.39 -32.07
C GLU A 417 -4.45 -1.36 -32.89
N ASP A 418 -5.06 -0.19 -33.07
CA ASP A 418 -4.57 0.89 -33.93
C ASP A 418 -3.57 1.82 -33.23
N GLY A 419 -3.25 1.54 -31.97
CA GLY A 419 -2.37 2.34 -31.15
C GLY A 419 -2.93 3.71 -30.82
N LYS A 420 -4.26 3.89 -30.84
CA LYS A 420 -4.93 5.16 -30.47
C LYS A 420 -5.88 4.95 -29.30
N PHE A 421 -5.61 5.64 -28.20
CA PHE A 421 -6.42 5.55 -27.01
C PHE A 421 -7.65 6.46 -27.18
N GLY A 422 -8.64 5.95 -27.90
CA GLY A 422 -9.93 6.61 -28.13
C GLY A 422 -10.98 6.28 -27.06
N ALA A 423 -12.22 6.73 -27.28
CA ALA A 423 -13.34 6.47 -26.39
C ALA A 423 -13.55 4.96 -26.16
N ASN A 424 -13.45 4.14 -27.22
CA ASN A 424 -13.64 2.69 -27.11
C ASN A 424 -12.59 2.03 -26.20
N THR A 425 -11.32 2.43 -26.29
CA THR A 425 -10.25 1.93 -25.41
C THR A 425 -10.45 2.38 -23.96
N ARG A 426 -10.93 3.62 -23.76
CA ARG A 426 -11.28 4.13 -22.43
C ARG A 426 -12.43 3.35 -21.80
N ASP A 427 -13.49 3.11 -22.55
CA ASP A 427 -14.68 2.41 -22.05
C ASP A 427 -14.36 0.95 -21.71
N ALA A 428 -13.56 0.28 -22.55
CA ALA A 428 -13.02 -1.04 -22.26
C ALA A 428 -12.17 -1.03 -20.98
N LEU A 429 -11.28 -0.04 -20.81
CA LEU A 429 -10.44 0.06 -19.62
C LEU A 429 -11.26 0.32 -18.34
N ILE A 430 -12.30 1.15 -18.40
CA ILE A 430 -13.24 1.37 -17.30
C ILE A 430 -13.96 0.08 -16.93
N ALA A 431 -14.40 -0.70 -17.92
CA ALA A 431 -15.03 -1.99 -17.69
C ALA A 431 -14.08 -2.96 -16.97
N TYR A 432 -12.84 -3.06 -17.46
CA TYR A 432 -11.77 -3.82 -16.82
C TYR A 432 -11.55 -3.37 -15.38
N GLN A 433 -11.38 -2.07 -15.14
CA GLN A 433 -11.16 -1.53 -13.79
C GLN A 433 -12.30 -1.83 -12.83
N LYS A 434 -13.57 -1.63 -13.24
CA LYS A 434 -14.75 -1.98 -12.42
C LYS A 434 -14.74 -3.44 -12.03
N GLN A 435 -14.43 -4.31 -12.99
CA GLN A 435 -14.44 -5.75 -12.79
C GLN A 435 -13.33 -6.22 -11.83
N HIS A 436 -12.17 -5.57 -11.86
CA HIS A 436 -11.05 -5.91 -11.00
C HIS A 436 -11.01 -5.13 -9.67
N GLY A 437 -12.11 -4.44 -9.32
CA GLY A 437 -12.23 -3.68 -8.08
C GLY A 437 -11.25 -2.50 -7.97
N LEU A 438 -10.85 -1.96 -9.12
CA LEU A 438 -9.97 -0.79 -9.26
C LEU A 438 -10.81 0.49 -9.42
N SER A 439 -10.15 1.65 -9.28
CA SER A 439 -10.73 2.94 -9.67
C SER A 439 -11.12 2.93 -11.15
N ALA A 440 -12.38 3.17 -11.46
CA ALA A 440 -12.96 3.09 -12.81
C ALA A 440 -12.85 4.41 -13.58
N ASP A 441 -11.64 4.97 -13.64
CA ASP A 441 -11.34 6.30 -14.18
C ASP A 441 -10.97 6.29 -15.68
N GLY A 442 -10.75 5.12 -16.27
CA GLY A 442 -10.36 4.97 -17.67
C GLY A 442 -8.91 5.35 -17.94
N VAL A 443 -8.06 5.28 -16.91
CA VAL A 443 -6.63 5.56 -16.97
C VAL A 443 -5.82 4.31 -16.62
N ALA A 444 -4.90 3.91 -17.50
CA ALA A 444 -4.02 2.78 -17.26
C ALA A 444 -2.82 3.24 -16.41
N GLY A 445 -3.07 3.53 -15.14
CA GLY A 445 -2.04 3.83 -14.15
C GLY A 445 -1.38 2.57 -13.57
N PRO A 446 -0.40 2.70 -12.65
CA PRO A 446 0.36 1.57 -12.10
C PRO A 446 -0.50 0.46 -11.49
N ALA A 447 -1.60 0.80 -10.81
CA ALA A 447 -2.54 -0.21 -10.30
C ALA A 447 -3.24 -1.00 -11.43
N THR A 448 -3.66 -0.30 -12.50
CA THR A 448 -4.30 -0.91 -13.67
C THR A 448 -3.31 -1.77 -14.46
N LEU A 449 -2.10 -1.24 -14.70
CA LEU A 449 -1.02 -1.93 -15.43
C LEU A 449 -0.43 -3.10 -14.63
N GLY A 450 -0.28 -2.94 -13.32
CA GLY A 450 0.11 -4.01 -12.40
C GLY A 450 -0.90 -5.16 -12.44
N LYS A 451 -2.21 -4.85 -12.43
CA LYS A 451 -3.24 -5.87 -12.57
C LYS A 451 -3.21 -6.57 -13.93
N LEU A 452 -2.98 -5.82 -15.01
CA LEU A 452 -2.78 -6.37 -16.35
C LEU A 452 -1.54 -7.29 -16.41
N ALA A 453 -0.47 -6.96 -15.67
CA ALA A 453 0.76 -7.74 -15.58
C ALA A 453 0.64 -8.98 -14.68
N GLU A 454 -0.16 -8.94 -13.60
CA GLU A 454 -0.53 -10.12 -12.82
C GLU A 454 -1.24 -11.17 -13.70
N GLY A 455 -2.11 -10.72 -14.60
CA GLY A 455 -2.75 -11.56 -15.61
C GLY A 455 -1.77 -12.19 -16.61
N ARG A 456 -0.54 -11.65 -16.76
CA ARG A 456 0.55 -12.23 -17.57
C ARG A 456 1.43 -13.19 -16.77
N SER A 457 1.73 -12.87 -15.52
CA SER A 457 2.61 -13.69 -14.67
C SER A 457 1.92 -14.97 -14.18
N HIS A 458 0.59 -14.95 -14.01
CA HIS A 458 -0.18 -16.18 -13.84
C HIS A 458 -0.23 -17.05 -15.11
N ALA A 459 -0.06 -16.47 -16.31
CA ALA A 459 -0.01 -17.18 -17.59
C ALA A 459 1.28 -18.01 -17.80
N GLU A 460 2.38 -17.62 -17.14
CA GLU A 460 3.71 -18.22 -17.31
C GLU A 460 4.01 -19.38 -16.34
N ALA A 461 3.21 -19.57 -15.28
CA ALA A 461 3.54 -20.48 -14.18
C ALA A 461 2.77 -21.82 -14.09
N ALA A 462 1.81 -22.12 -14.98
CA ALA A 462 0.97 -23.33 -14.92
C ALA A 462 1.01 -24.18 -16.23
N PRO A 463 0.56 -25.45 -16.23
CA PRO A 463 0.98 -26.46 -17.21
C PRO A 463 0.60 -26.14 -18.67
N LYS A 464 1.45 -26.56 -19.61
CA LYS A 464 1.31 -26.37 -21.06
C LYS A 464 0.15 -27.20 -21.64
N GLY A 465 -1.08 -26.70 -21.56
CA GLY A 465 -2.26 -27.24 -22.24
C GLY A 465 -2.98 -26.17 -23.07
N PRO A 466 -3.85 -26.53 -24.02
CA PRO A 466 -4.67 -25.56 -24.75
C PRO A 466 -5.55 -24.79 -23.74
N GLN A 467 -5.75 -23.49 -23.95
CA GLN A 467 -6.60 -22.67 -23.09
C GLN A 467 -8.04 -22.68 -23.57
N LEU A 468 -8.99 -22.46 -22.66
CA LEU A 468 -10.40 -22.34 -22.99
C LEU A 468 -10.61 -21.13 -23.92
N GLY A 469 -11.17 -21.36 -25.11
CA GLY A 469 -11.19 -20.40 -26.21
C GLY A 469 -10.28 -20.80 -27.38
N ASP A 470 -9.25 -21.61 -27.14
CA ASP A 470 -8.44 -22.21 -28.21
C ASP A 470 -9.23 -23.33 -28.90
N LYS A 471 -9.09 -23.44 -30.23
CA LYS A 471 -9.71 -24.54 -31.01
C LYS A 471 -9.32 -25.94 -30.51
N ALA A 472 -8.17 -26.06 -29.84
CA ALA A 472 -7.65 -27.32 -29.34
C ALA A 472 -8.20 -27.72 -27.96
N HIS A 473 -8.88 -26.82 -27.23
CA HIS A 473 -9.47 -27.16 -25.94
C HIS A 473 -10.87 -27.80 -26.13
N PRO A 474 -11.14 -28.99 -25.55
CA PRO A 474 -12.37 -29.75 -25.82
C PRO A 474 -13.65 -29.01 -25.42
N ASP A 475 -13.60 -28.18 -24.38
CA ASP A 475 -14.74 -27.39 -23.91
C ASP A 475 -14.90 -26.01 -24.58
N THR A 476 -14.04 -25.65 -25.54
CA THR A 476 -14.15 -24.37 -26.27
C THR A 476 -15.50 -24.20 -26.98
N PRO A 477 -16.13 -25.23 -27.58
CA PRO A 477 -17.47 -25.08 -28.14
C PRO A 477 -18.51 -24.63 -27.10
N LEU A 478 -18.52 -25.24 -25.92
CA LEU A 478 -19.42 -24.87 -24.82
C LEU A 478 -19.11 -23.45 -24.34
N HIS A 479 -17.83 -23.12 -24.17
CA HIS A 479 -17.41 -21.78 -23.78
C HIS A 479 -17.91 -20.71 -24.76
N ASN A 480 -17.75 -20.95 -26.07
CA ASN A 480 -18.21 -20.03 -27.11
C ASN A 480 -19.73 -19.85 -27.10
N ALA A 481 -20.48 -20.93 -26.87
CA ALA A 481 -21.94 -20.88 -26.77
C ALA A 481 -22.40 -20.09 -25.53
N ILE A 482 -21.74 -20.26 -24.38
CA ILE A 482 -22.04 -19.48 -23.17
C ILE A 482 -21.67 -18.01 -23.39
N ARG A 483 -20.50 -17.74 -23.96
CA ARG A 483 -20.00 -16.39 -24.25
C ARG A 483 -20.95 -15.61 -25.17
N SER A 484 -21.54 -16.25 -26.18
CA SER A 484 -22.45 -15.57 -27.11
C SER A 484 -23.76 -15.10 -26.47
N HIS A 485 -24.13 -15.65 -25.32
CA HIS A 485 -25.32 -15.25 -24.57
C HIS A 485 -25.02 -14.20 -23.48
N MET A 486 -23.75 -13.89 -23.23
CA MET A 486 -23.34 -12.95 -22.20
C MET A 486 -23.16 -11.53 -22.77
N PRO A 487 -23.38 -10.48 -21.95
CA PRO A 487 -23.01 -9.13 -22.30
C PRO A 487 -21.50 -9.03 -22.63
N GLY A 488 -21.15 -8.30 -23.68
CA GLY A 488 -19.76 -8.17 -24.16
C GLY A 488 -18.80 -7.58 -23.12
N MET A 489 -19.32 -6.84 -22.13
CA MET A 489 -18.54 -6.24 -21.04
C MET A 489 -18.02 -7.23 -19.99
N ILE A 490 -18.47 -8.50 -20.02
CA ILE A 490 -17.96 -9.55 -19.12
C ILE A 490 -16.59 -10.01 -19.65
N CYS A 491 -15.56 -10.18 -18.81
CA CYS A 491 -14.26 -10.70 -19.30
C CYS A 491 -14.28 -12.21 -19.63
N ASN A 492 -13.23 -12.67 -20.29
CA ASN A 492 -13.07 -14.09 -20.64
C ASN A 492 -12.89 -14.97 -19.39
N GLU A 493 -12.21 -14.51 -18.35
CA GLU A 493 -12.02 -15.25 -17.10
C GLU A 493 -13.37 -15.54 -16.42
N MET A 494 -14.25 -14.53 -16.34
CA MET A 494 -15.58 -14.72 -15.79
C MET A 494 -16.45 -15.61 -16.69
N SER A 495 -16.38 -15.44 -18.01
CA SER A 495 -17.10 -16.34 -18.94
C SER A 495 -16.59 -17.78 -18.85
N ALA A 496 -15.29 -17.98 -18.66
CA ALA A 496 -14.68 -19.29 -18.42
C ALA A 496 -15.12 -19.88 -17.08
N HIS A 497 -15.16 -19.08 -16.03
CA HIS A 497 -15.67 -19.50 -14.72
C HIS A 497 -17.12 -19.98 -14.82
N VAL A 498 -17.98 -19.21 -15.50
CA VAL A 498 -19.37 -19.64 -15.75
C VAL A 498 -19.43 -20.90 -16.59
N THR A 499 -18.54 -21.06 -17.56
CA THR A 499 -18.44 -22.29 -18.38
C THR A 499 -18.11 -23.51 -17.51
N ALA A 500 -17.15 -23.38 -16.60
CA ALA A 500 -16.79 -24.45 -15.68
C ALA A 500 -17.94 -24.84 -14.75
N GLN A 501 -18.66 -23.86 -14.21
CA GLN A 501 -19.83 -24.11 -13.36
C GLN A 501 -20.99 -24.74 -14.15
N ALA A 502 -21.24 -24.29 -15.38
CA ALA A 502 -22.25 -24.89 -16.26
C ALA A 502 -21.95 -26.36 -16.55
N LYS A 503 -20.69 -26.68 -16.86
CA LYS A 503 -20.22 -28.05 -17.08
C LYS A 503 -20.39 -28.91 -15.82
N ALA A 504 -20.02 -28.39 -14.65
CA ALA A 504 -20.23 -29.06 -13.37
C ALA A 504 -21.71 -29.34 -13.06
N ALA A 505 -22.62 -28.48 -13.52
CA ALA A 505 -24.06 -28.63 -13.40
C ALA A 505 -24.70 -29.56 -14.46
N GLY A 506 -23.89 -30.24 -15.28
CA GLY A 506 -24.35 -31.18 -16.31
C GLY A 506 -24.56 -30.57 -17.70
N ILE A 507 -24.33 -29.28 -17.87
CA ILE A 507 -24.37 -28.57 -19.16
C ILE A 507 -22.97 -28.63 -19.78
N ASP A 508 -22.59 -29.83 -20.25
CA ASP A 508 -21.23 -30.15 -20.71
C ASP A 508 -21.01 -29.99 -22.23
N SER A 509 -22.05 -29.59 -22.98
CA SER A 509 -21.97 -29.37 -24.42
C SER A 509 -22.89 -28.23 -24.88
N PRO A 510 -22.63 -27.58 -26.03
CA PRO A 510 -23.50 -26.51 -26.56
C PRO A 510 -24.96 -26.94 -26.75
N GLU A 511 -25.20 -28.18 -27.14
CA GLU A 511 -26.55 -28.73 -27.37
C GLU A 511 -27.34 -28.86 -26.07
N LYS A 512 -26.65 -28.98 -24.94
CA LYS A 512 -27.26 -28.99 -23.62
C LYS A 512 -27.53 -27.60 -23.08
N LEU A 513 -27.06 -26.52 -23.71
CA LEU A 513 -27.31 -25.15 -23.29
C LEU A 513 -28.63 -24.64 -23.89
N GLN A 514 -29.60 -24.30 -23.03
CA GLN A 514 -30.84 -23.64 -23.45
C GLN A 514 -30.67 -22.12 -23.51
N GLY A 515 -29.92 -21.53 -22.56
CA GLY A 515 -29.63 -20.11 -22.56
C GLY A 515 -28.86 -19.65 -21.33
N VAL A 516 -28.35 -18.42 -21.40
CA VAL A 516 -27.73 -17.71 -20.28
C VAL A 516 -28.46 -16.38 -20.10
N THR A 517 -28.79 -16.03 -18.86
CA THR A 517 -29.33 -14.71 -18.51
C THR A 517 -28.49 -14.10 -17.39
N VAL A 518 -28.04 -12.86 -17.58
CA VAL A 518 -27.29 -12.13 -16.56
C VAL A 518 -28.21 -11.11 -15.90
N GLN A 519 -28.41 -11.24 -14.58
CA GLN A 519 -29.25 -10.34 -13.79
C GLN A 519 -28.73 -10.25 -12.35
N ASP A 520 -28.77 -9.04 -11.76
CA ASP A 520 -28.42 -8.79 -10.35
C ASP A 520 -27.02 -9.30 -9.94
N GLY A 521 -26.05 -9.16 -10.85
CA GLY A 521 -24.68 -9.62 -10.62
C GLY A 521 -24.50 -11.14 -10.70
N LYS A 522 -25.49 -11.89 -11.21
CA LYS A 522 -25.43 -13.35 -11.38
C LYS A 522 -25.67 -13.76 -12.82
N ALA A 523 -24.97 -14.81 -13.27
CA ALA A 523 -25.27 -15.51 -14.52
C ALA A 523 -26.09 -16.76 -14.23
N PHE A 524 -27.33 -16.78 -14.70
CA PHE A 524 -28.21 -17.96 -14.69
C PHE A 524 -28.00 -18.73 -15.98
N VAL A 525 -27.42 -19.92 -15.89
CA VAL A 525 -27.22 -20.83 -17.02
C VAL A 525 -28.28 -21.92 -16.94
N VAL A 526 -29.06 -22.08 -18.00
CA VAL A 526 -30.15 -23.07 -18.09
C VAL A 526 -29.83 -24.05 -19.20
N GLY A 527 -29.95 -25.34 -18.90
CA GLY A 527 -29.77 -26.42 -19.85
C GLY A 527 -31.07 -26.92 -20.46
N THR A 528 -30.98 -27.64 -21.58
CA THR A 528 -32.13 -28.24 -22.28
C THR A 528 -32.73 -29.44 -21.55
N VAL A 529 -31.95 -30.06 -20.66
CA VAL A 529 -32.40 -31.16 -19.79
C VAL A 529 -32.99 -30.58 -18.50
N PRO A 530 -34.25 -30.91 -18.15
CA PRO A 530 -34.86 -30.45 -16.90
C PRO A 530 -33.99 -30.77 -15.68
N GLY A 531 -33.65 -29.74 -14.89
CA GLY A 531 -32.80 -29.83 -13.71
C GLY A 531 -31.35 -29.39 -13.93
N PHE A 532 -30.85 -29.34 -15.17
CA PHE A 532 -29.51 -28.80 -15.44
C PHE A 532 -29.56 -27.28 -15.49
N ARG A 533 -29.20 -26.65 -14.38
CA ARG A 533 -29.12 -25.19 -14.24
C ARG A 533 -28.11 -24.82 -13.16
N THR A 534 -27.49 -23.66 -13.29
CA THR A 534 -26.63 -23.07 -12.25
C THR A 534 -26.76 -21.56 -12.23
N ALA A 535 -26.49 -20.96 -11.07
CA ALA A 535 -26.45 -19.51 -10.89
C ALA A 535 -25.05 -19.12 -10.38
N VAL A 536 -24.29 -18.44 -11.21
CA VAL A 536 -22.90 -18.07 -10.91
C VAL A 536 -22.84 -16.63 -10.43
N ASP A 537 -22.29 -16.41 -9.24
CA ASP A 537 -22.08 -15.07 -8.69
C ASP A 537 -20.91 -14.38 -9.42
N MET A 538 -21.24 -13.35 -10.19
CA MET A 538 -20.28 -12.61 -11.00
C MET A 538 -19.68 -11.41 -10.26
N THR A 539 -20.08 -11.17 -9.01
CA THR A 539 -19.48 -10.14 -8.15
C THR A 539 -18.20 -10.63 -7.48
N GLN A 540 -17.99 -11.96 -7.48
CA GLN A 540 -16.76 -12.58 -7.02
C GLN A 540 -15.66 -12.47 -8.08
N THR A 541 -14.41 -12.41 -7.65
CA THR A 541 -13.27 -12.44 -8.57
C THR A 541 -13.19 -13.83 -9.21
N ALA A 542 -13.28 -13.90 -10.54
CA ALA A 542 -13.13 -15.16 -11.26
C ALA A 542 -11.67 -15.67 -11.18
N PRO A 543 -11.46 -17.01 -11.10
CA PRO A 543 -10.14 -17.60 -11.30
C PRO A 543 -9.58 -17.22 -12.67
N SER A 544 -8.26 -17.29 -12.84
CA SER A 544 -7.66 -16.99 -14.14
C SER A 544 -8.14 -17.95 -15.23
N LEU A 545 -8.07 -17.51 -16.49
CA LEU A 545 -8.44 -18.34 -17.64
C LEU A 545 -7.62 -19.63 -17.66
N GLN A 546 -6.34 -19.56 -17.31
CA GLN A 546 -5.46 -20.72 -17.28
C GLN A 546 -5.79 -21.69 -16.14
N GLU A 547 -6.05 -21.20 -14.92
CA GLU A 547 -6.49 -22.05 -13.80
C GLU A 547 -7.81 -22.77 -14.12
N THR A 548 -8.76 -22.04 -14.71
CA THR A 548 -10.04 -22.59 -15.12
C THR A 548 -9.88 -23.63 -16.22
N SER A 549 -9.04 -23.35 -17.23
CA SER A 549 -8.74 -24.29 -18.32
C SER A 549 -8.06 -25.55 -17.80
N ALA A 550 -7.07 -25.40 -16.92
CA ALA A 550 -6.36 -26.53 -16.31
C ALA A 550 -7.31 -27.39 -15.47
N ALA A 551 -8.20 -26.78 -14.68
CA ALA A 551 -9.20 -27.48 -13.90
C ALA A 551 -10.20 -28.25 -14.78
N MET A 552 -10.60 -27.68 -15.93
CA MET A 552 -11.52 -28.31 -16.88
C MET A 552 -10.90 -29.48 -17.65
N LEU A 553 -9.59 -29.42 -17.92
CA LEU A 553 -8.83 -30.50 -18.55
C LEU A 553 -8.52 -31.66 -17.57
N ALA A 554 -8.40 -31.35 -16.28
CA ALA A 554 -8.21 -32.35 -15.24
C ALA A 554 -9.51 -33.13 -15.01
N LYS A 555 -9.65 -34.29 -15.68
CA LYS A 555 -10.78 -35.23 -15.55
C LYS A 555 -11.23 -35.38 -14.09
N HIS A 556 -12.35 -34.76 -13.73
CA HIS A 556 -13.06 -35.06 -12.49
C HIS A 556 -14.30 -35.89 -12.81
N GLU A 557 -14.42 -37.05 -12.17
CA GLU A 557 -15.70 -37.77 -12.06
C GLU A 557 -16.70 -36.87 -11.31
N PRO A 558 -17.94 -36.69 -11.79
CA PRO A 558 -18.90 -35.82 -11.13
C PRO A 558 -19.31 -36.42 -9.79
N SER A 559 -18.92 -35.78 -8.68
CA SER A 559 -19.50 -36.04 -7.37
C SER A 559 -20.97 -35.58 -7.38
N GLN A 560 -21.89 -36.54 -7.53
CA GLN A 560 -23.36 -36.33 -7.55
C GLN A 560 -23.93 -35.59 -6.31
N GLN A 561 -23.12 -35.36 -5.27
CA GLN A 561 -23.53 -34.68 -4.04
C GLN A 561 -23.68 -33.16 -4.18
N HIS A 562 -22.84 -32.47 -4.95
CA HIS A 562 -22.90 -31.00 -5.04
C HIS A 562 -24.12 -30.49 -5.84
N VAL A 563 -24.52 -31.25 -6.86
CA VAL A 563 -25.68 -30.91 -7.72
C VAL A 563 -27.00 -31.05 -6.96
N GLN A 564 -27.10 -31.98 -6.00
CA GLN A 564 -28.31 -32.16 -5.19
C GLN A 564 -28.50 -31.05 -4.14
N ASP A 565 -27.43 -30.62 -3.47
CA ASP A 565 -27.50 -29.60 -2.42
C ASP A 565 -27.85 -28.21 -2.99
N GLU A 566 -27.35 -27.89 -4.19
CA GLU A 566 -27.63 -26.59 -4.82
C GLU A 566 -29.03 -26.55 -5.46
N GLN A 567 -29.49 -27.66 -6.06
CA GLN A 567 -30.85 -27.78 -6.58
C GLN A 567 -31.92 -27.65 -5.49
N GLN A 568 -31.66 -28.15 -4.27
CA GLN A 568 -32.56 -27.98 -3.12
C GLN A 568 -32.58 -26.55 -2.58
N ARG A 569 -31.45 -25.83 -2.64
CA ARG A 569 -31.37 -24.43 -2.17
C ARG A 569 -32.12 -23.47 -3.10
N VAL A 570 -32.00 -23.66 -4.42
CA VAL A 570 -32.70 -22.83 -5.41
C VAL A 570 -34.21 -23.12 -5.43
N ALA A 571 -34.64 -24.35 -5.16
CA ALA A 571 -36.05 -24.69 -5.03
C ALA A 571 -36.73 -24.06 -3.78
N MET A 572 -35.95 -23.64 -2.79
CA MET A 572 -36.45 -23.04 -1.54
C MET A 572 -36.48 -21.50 -1.51
N GLY A 573 -36.12 -20.83 -2.60
CA GLY A 573 -36.31 -19.37 -2.74
C GLY A 573 -35.71 -18.53 -1.60
N ARG A 574 -34.46 -18.81 -1.21
CA ARG A 574 -33.71 -18.02 -0.23
C ARG A 574 -32.47 -17.40 -0.82
#